data_AF-A0A2D2LXS6-F1
#
_entry.id   AF-A0A2D2LXS6-F1
#
_cell.length_a   1.000
_cell.length_b   1.000
_cell.length_c   1.000
_cell.angle_alpha   90.00
_cell.angle_beta   90.00
_cell.angle_gamma   90.00
#
_symmetry.space_group_name_H-M   'P 1'
#
loop_
_entity.id
_entity.type
_entity.pdbx_description
1 polymer ?
#
loop_
_entity_poly.entity_id
_entity_poly.type
_entity_poly.pdbx_seq_one_letter_code
_entity_poly.pdbx_strand_id
1 'polypeptide(L)'
;MLFILFNTILPWKGRDFPNKAEILYSEGTINYNYQQDVRSKRLLLILDNVNNTKKNQVFGCSYSAYSTPSTSVCISKKYIEDYIGKKSTFGWYYQTDFFGFHNSIPQLVSINVDGKYIKSYEDTKKNFLKINIGRSLISLINLIISFLIFYKLIYPKNQTM
;
A
#
# COMPACT_ATOMS: atom_id res chain seq x y z
N MET A 1 16.80 16.21 18.18
CA MET A 1 16.08 17.30 17.47
C MET A 1 16.18 17.17 15.94
N LEU A 2 17.35 16.82 15.37
CA LEU A 2 17.52 16.61 13.92
C LEU A 2 16.60 15.50 13.35
N PHE A 3 16.42 14.38 14.06
CA PHE A 3 15.65 13.21 13.58
C PHE A 3 14.12 13.44 13.46
N ILE A 4 13.59 14.43 14.17
CA ILE A 4 12.14 14.77 14.13
C ILE A 4 11.85 15.62 12.89
N LEU A 5 12.78 16.50 12.49
CA LEU A 5 12.70 17.28 11.26
C LEU A 5 12.75 16.39 10.01
N PHE A 6 13.51 15.27 10.03
CA PHE A 6 13.52 14.30 8.92
C PHE A 6 12.17 13.59 8.72
N ASN A 7 11.33 13.45 9.75
CA ASN A 7 10.01 12.81 9.63
C ASN A 7 8.87 13.78 9.28
N THR A 8 9.07 15.08 9.47
CA THR A 8 8.05 16.10 9.16
C THR A 8 8.34 16.88 7.88
N ILE A 9 9.60 16.97 7.42
CA ILE A 9 10.02 17.81 6.28
C ILE A 9 10.47 17.03 5.04
N LEU A 10 10.85 15.75 5.14
CA LEU A 10 10.85 14.86 3.98
C LEU A 10 9.42 14.34 3.85
N PRO A 11 8.56 14.94 3.00
CA PRO A 11 7.24 14.38 2.82
C PRO A 11 7.50 12.95 2.34
N TRP A 12 6.96 11.96 3.05
CA TRP A 12 6.12 10.85 2.57
C TRP A 12 6.27 10.36 1.11
N LYS A 13 7.33 10.70 0.38
CA LYS A 13 7.61 10.32 -0.98
C LYS A 13 7.92 8.84 -0.96
N GLY A 14 7.27 8.10 -1.86
CA GLY A 14 7.27 6.65 -1.84
C GLY A 14 6.29 6.04 -0.85
N ARG A 15 5.53 6.84 -0.08
CA ARG A 15 4.36 6.43 0.70
C ARG A 15 3.28 7.50 0.62
N ASP A 16 3.17 8.16 -0.52
CA ASP A 16 2.16 9.11 -0.88
C ASP A 16 0.92 8.39 -1.42
N PHE A 17 -0.22 9.10 -1.39
CA PHE A 17 -1.45 8.64 -2.01
C PHE A 17 -1.81 9.60 -3.14
N PRO A 18 -2.14 9.09 -4.33
CA PRO A 18 -2.34 9.92 -5.50
C PRO A 18 -3.57 10.80 -5.35
N ASN A 19 -3.55 11.97 -5.97
CA ASN A 19 -4.77 12.72 -6.21
C ASN A 19 -5.65 11.98 -7.22
N LYS A 20 -6.95 12.27 -7.21
CA LYS A 20 -7.91 11.61 -8.11
C LYS A 20 -7.58 11.82 -9.59
N ALA A 21 -6.95 12.94 -9.95
CA ALA A 21 -6.53 13.26 -11.31
C ALA A 21 -5.33 12.41 -11.80
N GLU A 22 -4.59 11.77 -10.88
CA GLU A 22 -3.43 10.94 -11.19
C GLU A 22 -3.81 9.45 -11.32
N ILE A 23 -5.10 9.13 -11.14
CA ILE A 23 -5.60 7.76 -11.26
C ILE A 23 -5.78 7.38 -12.73
N LEU A 24 -5.15 6.27 -13.08
CA LEU A 24 -5.30 5.60 -14.36
C LEU A 24 -6.39 4.53 -14.25
N TYR A 25 -7.05 4.25 -15.37
CA TYR A 25 -8.12 3.26 -15.43
C TYR A 25 -7.84 2.21 -16.49
N SER A 26 -8.09 0.96 -16.12
CA SER A 26 -8.02 -0.19 -17.02
C SER A 26 -9.32 -0.97 -16.92
N GLU A 27 -9.82 -1.44 -18.06
CA GLU A 27 -10.99 -2.31 -18.13
C GLU A 27 -10.56 -3.75 -18.39
N GLY A 28 -11.29 -4.72 -17.85
CA GLY A 28 -11.02 -6.13 -18.09
C GLY A 28 -11.90 -7.03 -17.25
N THR A 29 -11.54 -8.31 -17.21
CA THR A 29 -12.27 -9.33 -16.46
C THR A 29 -11.58 -9.62 -15.14
N ILE A 30 -12.33 -9.63 -14.05
CA ILE A 30 -11.78 -9.94 -12.73
C ILE A 30 -11.35 -11.40 -12.69
N ASN A 31 -10.11 -11.63 -12.29
CA ASN A 31 -9.60 -12.94 -11.95
C ASN A 31 -8.86 -12.89 -10.61
N TYR A 32 -8.82 -14.03 -9.93
CA TYR A 32 -8.23 -14.17 -8.62
C TYR A 32 -7.41 -15.46 -8.58
N ASN A 33 -6.11 -15.35 -8.88
CA ASN A 33 -5.25 -16.50 -9.10
C ASN A 33 -4.13 -16.59 -8.06
N TYR A 34 -3.61 -17.78 -7.82
CA TYR A 34 -2.42 -17.97 -7.02
C TYR A 34 -1.19 -17.64 -7.86
N GLN A 35 -0.32 -16.76 -7.35
CA GLN A 35 1.09 -16.84 -7.71
C GLN A 35 1.85 -17.53 -6.60
N GLN A 36 2.68 -18.47 -7.03
CA GLN A 36 3.66 -19.12 -6.17
C GLN A 36 4.92 -18.28 -6.22
N ASP A 37 5.11 -17.44 -5.20
CA ASP A 37 6.45 -16.94 -4.89
C ASP A 37 7.19 -18.06 -4.15
N VAL A 38 8.50 -18.18 -4.33
CA VAL A 38 9.34 -19.30 -3.83
C VAL A 38 9.18 -19.54 -2.32
N ARG A 39 8.65 -18.55 -1.58
CA ARG A 39 8.41 -18.59 -0.13
C ARG A 39 6.94 -18.55 0.30
N SER A 40 5.97 -18.27 -0.58
CA SER A 40 4.55 -18.32 -0.21
C SER A 40 3.60 -18.39 -1.41
N LYS A 41 2.56 -19.22 -1.31
CA LYS A 41 1.38 -19.13 -2.18
C LYS A 41 0.54 -17.95 -1.73
N ARG A 42 0.50 -16.86 -2.51
CA ARG A 42 -0.40 -15.74 -2.26
C ARG A 42 -1.38 -15.59 -3.41
N LEU A 43 -2.63 -15.36 -3.03
CA LEU A 43 -3.68 -15.03 -3.97
C LEU A 43 -3.49 -13.58 -4.43
N LEU A 44 -3.38 -13.41 -5.74
CA LEU A 44 -3.27 -12.12 -6.39
C LEU A 44 -4.58 -11.80 -7.10
N LEU A 45 -4.99 -10.54 -6.96
CA LEU A 45 -6.04 -9.99 -7.79
C LEU A 45 -5.44 -9.64 -9.15
N ILE A 46 -6.03 -10.18 -10.20
CA ILE A 46 -5.59 -10.03 -11.58
C ILE A 46 -6.74 -9.44 -12.39
N LEU A 47 -6.44 -8.50 -13.27
CA LEU A 47 -7.34 -8.07 -14.32
C LEU A 47 -6.89 -8.75 -15.62
N ASP A 48 -7.70 -9.66 -16.13
CA ASP A 48 -7.48 -10.34 -17.40
C ASP A 48 -8.11 -9.55 -18.55
N ASN A 49 -7.67 -9.83 -19.78
CA ASN A 49 -8.19 -9.20 -21.00
C ASN A 49 -8.13 -7.66 -20.98
N VAL A 50 -7.05 -7.11 -20.42
CA VAL A 50 -6.95 -5.67 -20.14
C VAL A 50 -7.10 -4.84 -21.41
N ASN A 51 -8.06 -3.91 -21.40
CA ASN A 51 -8.43 -3.05 -22.53
C ASN A 51 -8.61 -3.84 -23.83
N ASN A 52 -9.25 -5.01 -23.75
CA ASN A 52 -9.48 -5.98 -24.84
C ASN A 52 -8.19 -6.55 -25.47
N THR A 53 -7.07 -6.54 -24.74
CA THR A 53 -5.82 -7.19 -25.15
C THR A 53 -5.65 -8.54 -24.42
N LYS A 54 -4.87 -9.49 -24.94
CA LYS A 54 -4.55 -10.76 -24.23
C LYS A 54 -3.60 -10.58 -23.03
N LYS A 55 -3.48 -9.36 -22.50
CA LYS A 55 -2.58 -9.05 -21.39
C LYS A 55 -3.33 -9.21 -20.06
N ASN A 56 -2.60 -9.71 -19.07
CA ASN A 56 -3.04 -9.76 -17.70
C ASN A 56 -2.29 -8.67 -16.91
N GLN A 57 -2.98 -7.99 -16.00
CA GLN A 57 -2.37 -6.99 -15.13
C GLN A 57 -2.55 -7.38 -13.68
N VAL A 58 -1.45 -7.37 -12.95
CA VAL A 58 -1.38 -7.69 -11.52
C VAL A 58 -1.20 -6.38 -10.76
N PHE A 59 -1.92 -6.24 -9.64
CA PHE A 59 -1.88 -5.01 -8.84
C PHE A 59 -1.31 -5.27 -7.44
N GLY A 60 -0.59 -4.27 -6.92
CA GLY A 60 -0.21 -4.16 -5.52
C GLY A 60 -1.19 -3.29 -4.73
N CYS A 61 -1.18 -3.41 -3.40
CA CYS A 61 -2.04 -2.66 -2.49
C CYS A 61 -1.34 -2.27 -1.18
N SER A 62 -0.02 -2.21 -1.18
CA SER A 62 0.76 -1.71 -0.04
C SER A 62 1.01 -0.21 -0.11
N TYR A 63 0.72 0.43 -1.26
CA TYR A 63 0.76 1.88 -1.46
C TYR A 63 2.12 2.47 -1.02
N SER A 64 3.17 1.81 -1.48
CA SER A 64 4.54 2.03 -1.04
C SER A 64 5.50 1.84 -2.20
N ALA A 65 6.61 2.57 -2.25
CA ALA A 65 7.68 2.39 -3.23
C ALA A 65 8.38 1.02 -3.08
N TYR A 66 8.16 0.34 -1.96
CA TYR A 66 8.69 -1.00 -1.66
C TYR A 66 7.68 -2.13 -1.93
N SER A 67 6.59 -1.84 -2.64
CA SER A 67 5.51 -2.82 -2.85
C SER A 67 5.91 -3.89 -3.86
N THR A 68 5.52 -5.13 -3.57
CA THR A 68 5.43 -6.19 -4.58
C THR A 68 3.95 -6.61 -4.72
N PRO A 69 3.56 -7.34 -5.78
CA PRO A 69 2.22 -7.92 -5.83
C PRO A 69 1.93 -8.84 -4.65
N SER A 70 2.96 -9.53 -4.16
CA SER A 70 2.85 -10.46 -3.05
C SER A 70 2.82 -9.77 -1.69
N THR A 71 3.26 -8.52 -1.52
CA THR A 71 3.38 -7.90 -0.18
C THR A 71 2.05 -7.61 0.51
N SER A 72 0.95 -7.46 -0.24
CA SER A 72 -0.35 -7.06 0.30
C SER A 72 -1.54 -7.67 -0.44
N VAL A 73 -2.55 -8.09 0.31
CA VAL A 73 -3.83 -8.51 -0.27
C VAL A 73 -4.70 -7.29 -0.55
N CYS A 74 -5.06 -7.08 -1.81
CA CYS A 74 -5.89 -5.94 -2.24
C CYS A 74 -7.34 -5.99 -1.74
N ILE A 75 -7.91 -7.19 -1.77
CA ILE A 75 -9.26 -7.50 -1.34
C ILE A 75 -9.32 -8.98 -0.97
N SER A 76 -10.04 -9.34 0.08
CA SER A 76 -10.21 -10.75 0.44
C SER A 76 -11.09 -11.46 -0.60
N LYS A 77 -10.79 -12.73 -0.89
CA LYS A 77 -11.52 -13.56 -1.87
C LYS A 77 -13.04 -13.51 -1.65
N LYS A 78 -13.48 -13.60 -0.38
CA LYS A 78 -14.92 -13.60 -0.01
C LYS A 78 -15.68 -12.34 -0.46
N TYR A 79 -14.99 -11.24 -0.74
CA TYR A 79 -15.64 -9.99 -1.17
C TYR A 79 -15.60 -9.80 -2.70
N ILE A 80 -14.89 -10.66 -3.42
CA ILE A 80 -14.69 -10.54 -4.87
C ILE A 80 -15.18 -11.77 -5.65
N GLU A 81 -15.46 -12.88 -4.96
CA GLU A 81 -15.80 -14.17 -5.59
C GLU A 81 -17.00 -14.10 -6.53
N ASP A 82 -18.08 -13.42 -6.13
CA ASP A 82 -19.29 -13.21 -6.94
C ASP A 82 -19.07 -12.34 -8.20
N TYR A 83 -17.89 -11.74 -8.31
CA TYR A 83 -17.50 -10.85 -9.39
C TYR A 83 -16.39 -11.42 -10.28
N ILE A 84 -15.84 -12.59 -9.94
CA ILE A 84 -14.87 -13.30 -10.79
C ILE A 84 -15.53 -13.60 -12.16
N GLY A 85 -14.80 -13.34 -13.24
CA GLY A 85 -15.30 -13.50 -14.60
C GLY A 85 -16.14 -12.32 -15.11
N LYS A 86 -16.50 -11.35 -14.26
CA LYS A 86 -17.25 -10.15 -14.69
C LYS A 86 -16.33 -9.07 -15.25
N LYS A 87 -16.86 -8.30 -16.19
CA LYS A 87 -16.23 -7.07 -16.68
C LYS A 87 -16.17 -6.04 -15.56
N SER A 88 -15.07 -5.31 -15.50
CA SER A 88 -14.79 -4.38 -14.42
C SER A 88 -13.83 -3.29 -14.87
N THR A 89 -13.89 -2.16 -14.18
CA THR A 89 -12.94 -1.06 -14.33
C THR A 89 -12.12 -0.94 -13.05
N PHE A 90 -10.81 -1.06 -13.19
CA PHE A 90 -9.86 -0.91 -12.09
C PHE A 90 -9.22 0.46 -12.18
N GLY A 91 -9.25 1.20 -11.07
CA GLY A 91 -8.50 2.45 -10.91
C GLY A 91 -7.20 2.17 -10.18
N TRP A 92 -6.09 2.69 -10.69
CA TRP A 92 -4.75 2.40 -10.19
C TRP A 92 -3.78 3.55 -10.48
N TYR A 93 -2.60 3.51 -9.87
CA TYR A 93 -1.53 4.49 -10.10
C TYR A 93 -0.15 3.83 -9.92
N TYR A 94 0.91 4.49 -10.40
CA TYR A 94 2.28 4.14 -10.05
C TYR A 94 2.74 4.99 -8.88
N GLN A 95 3.40 4.38 -7.90
CA GLN A 95 3.91 5.13 -6.77
C GLN A 95 5.06 6.04 -7.22
N THR A 96 5.09 7.27 -6.71
CA THR A 96 6.16 8.23 -7.02
C THR A 96 7.52 7.67 -6.60
N ASP A 97 8.52 7.81 -7.48
CA ASP A 97 9.89 7.41 -7.20
C ASP A 97 10.45 8.15 -5.99
N PHE A 98 11.25 7.44 -5.19
CA PHE A 98 11.81 7.98 -3.96
C PHE A 98 13.21 7.45 -3.70
N PHE A 99 14.19 8.35 -3.54
CA PHE A 99 15.60 8.00 -3.27
C PHE A 99 16.15 6.85 -4.14
N GLY A 100 15.86 6.87 -5.43
CA GLY A 100 16.30 5.84 -6.39
C GLY A 100 15.52 4.53 -6.33
N PHE A 101 14.52 4.40 -5.44
CA PHE A 101 13.56 3.31 -5.47
C PHE A 101 12.45 3.62 -6.47
N HIS A 102 12.31 2.73 -7.44
CA HIS A 102 11.24 2.74 -8.42
C HIS A 102 10.30 1.56 -8.17
N ASN A 103 8.99 1.82 -8.16
CA ASN A 103 7.98 0.78 -8.05
C ASN A 103 7.21 0.64 -9.37
N SER A 104 7.59 -0.38 -10.15
CA SER A 104 6.95 -0.71 -11.41
C SER A 104 5.61 -1.45 -11.27
N ILE A 105 5.15 -1.69 -10.03
CA ILE A 105 3.90 -2.40 -9.76
C ILE A 105 2.75 -1.40 -9.64
N PRO A 106 1.69 -1.50 -10.48
CA PRO A 106 0.54 -0.63 -10.38
C PRO A 106 -0.19 -0.88 -9.06
N GLN A 107 -0.51 0.19 -8.35
CA GLN A 107 -1.17 0.14 -7.04
C GLN A 107 -2.68 0.37 -7.20
N LEU A 108 -3.50 -0.60 -6.81
CA LEU A 108 -4.96 -0.56 -7.02
C LEU A 108 -5.67 0.31 -5.98
N VAL A 109 -6.45 1.28 -6.45
CA VAL A 109 -7.23 2.18 -5.59
C VAL A 109 -8.74 2.00 -5.69
N SER A 110 -9.25 1.45 -6.79
CA SER A 110 -10.69 1.20 -6.94
C SER A 110 -11.02 0.02 -7.84
N ILE A 111 -12.14 -0.64 -7.55
CA ILE A 111 -12.76 -1.69 -8.37
C ILE A 111 -14.22 -1.30 -8.58
N ASN A 112 -14.60 -1.11 -9.84
CA ASN A 112 -15.99 -0.89 -10.26
C ASN A 112 -16.46 -2.06 -11.12
N VAL A 113 -17.62 -2.63 -10.79
CA VAL A 113 -18.31 -3.65 -11.59
C VAL A 113 -19.72 -3.15 -11.86
N ASP A 114 -20.08 -3.01 -13.14
CA ASP A 114 -21.41 -2.58 -13.59
C ASP A 114 -21.93 -1.30 -12.90
N GLY A 115 -21.05 -0.32 -12.71
CA GLY A 115 -21.37 0.96 -12.06
C GLY A 115 -21.34 0.92 -10.54
N LYS A 116 -21.15 -0.26 -9.91
CA LYS A 116 -21.05 -0.43 -8.46
C LYS A 116 -19.60 -0.56 -8.01
N TYR A 117 -19.20 0.28 -7.05
CA TYR A 117 -17.88 0.17 -6.42
C TYR A 117 -17.86 -0.96 -5.38
N ILE A 118 -17.02 -1.97 -5.63
CA ILE A 118 -16.66 -3.00 -4.64
C ILE A 118 -15.56 -2.45 -3.72
N LYS A 119 -14.70 -1.60 -4.28
CA LYS A 119 -13.66 -0.83 -3.59
C LYS A 119 -13.63 0.56 -4.19
N SER A 120 -13.88 1.59 -3.39
CA SER A 120 -13.83 2.98 -3.86
C SER A 120 -12.46 3.62 -3.61
N TYR A 121 -12.13 4.65 -4.39
CA TYR A 121 -10.94 5.47 -4.17
C TYR A 121 -10.98 6.14 -2.78
N GLU A 122 -12.14 6.69 -2.39
CA GLU A 122 -12.31 7.41 -1.11
C GLU A 122 -12.11 6.49 0.10
N ASP A 123 -12.68 5.28 0.07
CA ASP A 123 -12.48 4.30 1.14
C ASP A 123 -11.01 3.86 1.22
N THR A 124 -10.36 3.71 0.06
CA THR A 124 -8.95 3.34 0.00
C THR A 124 -8.07 4.45 0.57
N LYS A 125 -8.32 5.71 0.20
CA LYS A 125 -7.63 6.89 0.75
C LYS A 125 -7.82 6.99 2.25
N LYS A 126 -9.05 6.85 2.74
CA LYS A 126 -9.37 6.91 4.17
C LYS A 126 -8.63 5.82 4.95
N ASN A 127 -8.65 4.58 4.45
CA ASN A 127 -7.95 3.45 5.08
C ASN A 127 -6.44 3.65 5.06
N PHE A 128 -5.87 4.10 3.95
CA PHE A 128 -4.46 4.42 3.83
C PHE A 128 -4.02 5.46 4.88
N LEU A 129 -4.75 6.58 4.98
CA LEU A 129 -4.45 7.63 5.95
C LEU A 129 -4.53 7.11 7.39
N LYS A 130 -5.56 6.31 7.70
CA LYS A 130 -5.72 5.70 9.03
C LYS A 130 -4.53 4.80 9.40
N ILE A 131 -4.11 3.93 8.49
CA ILE A 131 -2.97 3.02 8.71
C ILE A 131 -1.69 3.83 8.92
N ASN A 132 -1.50 4.88 8.13
CA ASN A 132 -0.32 5.72 8.17
C ASN A 132 -0.22 6.54 9.45
N ILE A 133 -1.33 7.08 9.95
CA ILE A 133 -1.39 7.74 11.27
C ILE A 133 -1.05 6.72 12.37
N GLY A 134 -1.66 5.52 12.33
CA GLY A 134 -1.38 4.47 13.32
C GLY A 134 0.10 4.06 13.34
N ARG A 135 0.71 3.85 12.17
CA ARG A 135 2.15 3.56 12.06
C ARG A 135 3.01 4.68 12.62
N SER A 136 2.67 5.93 12.31
CA SER A 136 3.39 7.11 12.80
C SER A 136 3.36 7.21 14.33
N LEU A 137 2.21 6.91 14.95
CA LEU A 137 2.06 6.87 16.41
C LEU A 137 2.94 5.77 17.03
N ILE A 138 2.93 4.57 16.46
CA ILE A 138 3.79 3.45 16.93
C ILE A 138 5.27 3.83 16.83
N SER A 139 5.68 4.40 15.70
CA SER A 139 7.07 4.86 15.51
C SER A 139 7.46 5.93 16.52
N LEU A 140 6.56 6.87 16.83
CA LEU A 140 6.79 7.90 17.85
C LEU A 140 6.96 7.29 19.24
N ILE A 141 6.10 6.34 19.63
CA ILE A 141 6.19 5.63 20.92
C ILE A 141 7.54 4.90 21.02
N ASN A 142 7.93 4.16 19.98
CA ASN A 142 9.21 3.47 19.95
C ASN A 142 10.39 4.44 20.09
N LEU A 143 10.34 5.60 19.41
CA LEU A 143 11.38 6.62 19.53
C LEU A 143 11.51 7.15 20.95
N ILE A 144 10.38 7.42 21.62
CA ILE A 144 10.36 7.87 23.02
C ILE A 144 10.97 6.80 23.94
N ILE A 145 10.57 5.54 23.78
CA ILE A 145 11.11 4.42 24.56
C ILE A 145 12.63 4.29 24.36
N SER A 146 13.10 4.30 23.11
CA SER A 146 14.53 4.24 22.80
C SER A 146 15.29 5.42 23.41
N PHE A 147 14.73 6.62 23.35
CA PHE A 147 15.32 7.81 23.96
C PHE A 147 15.42 7.68 25.49
N LEU A 148 14.38 7.17 26.17
CA LEU A 148 14.39 6.95 27.61
C LEU A 148 15.44 5.89 28.03
N ILE A 149 15.56 4.80 27.27
CA ILE A 149 16.59 3.78 27.50
C ILE A 149 17.98 4.39 27.34
N PHE A 150 18.21 5.11 26.24
CA PHE A 150 19.50 5.74 25.94
C PHE A 150 19.88 6.79 26.99
N TYR A 151 18.92 7.63 27.41
CA TYR A 151 19.11 8.61 28.46
C TYR A 151 19.54 7.95 29.78
N LYS A 152 18.88 6.85 30.17
CA LYS A 152 19.23 6.09 31.39
C LYS A 152 20.61 5.43 31.31
N LEU A 153 21.07 5.03 30.11
CA LEU A 153 22.39 4.44 29.91
C LEU A 153 23.52 5.48 29.96
N ILE A 154 23.30 6.69 29.44
CA ILE A 154 24.33 7.76 29.39
C ILE A 154 24.40 8.55 30.69
N TYR A 155 23.26 8.75 31.34
CA TYR A 155 23.17 9.36 32.66
C TYR A 155 22.72 8.29 33.66
N PRO A 156 23.54 7.25 33.92
CA PRO A 156 23.25 6.38 35.04
C PRO A 156 23.19 7.28 36.26
N LYS A 157 22.10 7.22 37.03
CA LYS A 157 22.08 7.84 38.36
C LYS A 157 23.34 7.33 39.07
N ASN A 158 24.29 8.22 39.35
CA ASN A 158 25.35 7.93 40.30
C ASN A 158 24.64 7.38 41.53
N GLN A 159 24.85 6.09 41.81
CA GLN A 159 24.48 5.54 43.10
C GLN A 159 25.36 6.27 44.10
N THR A 160 24.81 7.32 44.72
CA THR A 160 25.36 7.91 45.91
C THR A 160 25.52 6.79 46.93
N MET A 161 26.78 6.48 47.21
CA MET A 161 27.26 5.72 48.36
C MET A 161 26.93 6.47 49.64
#